data_AF-A0A7C9M9P7-F1
#
_entry.id   AF-A0A7C9M9P7-F1
#
_cell.length_a   1.000
_cell.length_b   1.000
_cell.length_c   1.000
_cell.angle_alpha   90.00
_cell.angle_beta   90.00
_cell.angle_gamma   90.00
#
_symmetry.space_group_name_H-M   'P 1'
#
loop_
_entity.id
_entity.type
_entity.pdbx_description
1 polymer ?
#
loop_
_entity_poly.entity_id
_entity_poly.type
_entity_poly.pdbx_seq_one_letter_code
_entity_poly.pdbx_strand_id
1 'polypeptide(L)'
;MARFHVVRGCPLTAQFWFLGVDARQGDLSLRGFRKAPAAQGSSLYTLDCLSLHSAGLTLLTPSGPLHFGRRTQTFTLGDTPVPLALGRWQVRAALQAHEQWVQGRYGPGYRASLVETLRPPRPVRAALPAWREWQRLGSA
;
A
#
# COMPACT_ATOMS: atom_id res chain seq x y z
N MET A 1 9.22 21.08 13.33
CA MET A 1 8.00 20.24 13.33
C MET A 1 7.52 20.06 11.89
N ALA A 2 7.68 18.87 11.30
CA ALA A 2 7.23 18.62 9.93
C ALA A 2 5.70 18.45 9.90
N ARG A 3 5.00 19.41 9.30
CA ARG A 3 3.57 19.31 9.00
C ARG A 3 3.36 18.13 8.06
N PHE A 4 2.60 17.13 8.51
CA PHE A 4 2.13 16.06 7.65
C PHE A 4 1.15 16.66 6.64
N HIS A 5 1.57 16.79 5.38
CA HIS A 5 0.63 16.99 4.28
C HIS A 5 -0.08 15.66 4.05
N VAL A 6 -1.01 15.31 4.94
CA VAL A 6 -2.00 14.28 4.64
C VAL A 6 -2.88 14.88 3.56
N VAL A 7 -2.65 14.50 2.30
CA VAL A 7 -3.64 14.73 1.25
C VAL A 7 -4.90 14.01 1.74
N ARG A 8 -5.91 14.79 2.13
CA ARG A 8 -7.18 14.24 2.63
C ARG A 8 -7.68 13.23 1.60
N GLY A 9 -7.98 12.02 2.04
CA GLY A 9 -8.51 10.97 1.16
C GLY A 9 -7.50 10.26 0.25
N CYS A 10 -6.20 10.26 0.54
CA CYS A 10 -5.26 9.41 -0.21
C CYS A 10 -5.53 7.91 0.10
N PRO A 11 -5.94 7.07 -0.88
CA PRO A 11 -6.30 5.66 -0.65
C PRO A 11 -5.11 4.83 -0.13
N LEU A 12 -3.89 5.20 -0.52
CA LEU A 12 -2.67 4.52 -0.07
C LEU A 12 -2.45 4.64 1.44
N THR A 13 -3.03 5.65 2.10
CA THR A 13 -2.97 5.75 3.57
C THR A 13 -3.60 4.52 4.23
N ALA A 14 -4.78 4.10 3.75
CA ALA A 14 -5.44 2.91 4.25
C ALA A 14 -4.75 1.63 3.76
N GLN A 15 -4.33 1.59 2.49
CA GLN A 15 -3.59 0.45 1.94
C GLN A 15 -2.35 0.10 2.77
N PHE A 16 -1.53 1.09 3.14
CA PHE A 16 -0.34 0.86 3.96
C PHE A 16 -0.66 0.44 5.38
N TRP A 17 -1.81 0.83 5.92
CA TRP A 17 -2.24 0.34 7.22
C TRP A 17 -2.58 -1.16 7.14
N PHE A 18 -3.34 -1.57 6.13
CA PHE A 18 -3.65 -2.98 5.88
C PHE A 18 -2.39 -3.81 5.63
N LEU A 19 -1.48 -3.36 4.76
CA LEU A 19 -0.19 -4.04 4.53
C LEU A 19 0.64 -4.18 5.82
N GLY A 20 0.55 -3.21 6.73
CA GLY A 20 1.19 -3.29 8.04
C GLY A 20 0.54 -4.33 8.97
N VAL A 21 -0.78 -4.51 8.89
CA VAL A 21 -1.51 -5.59 9.58
C VAL A 21 -1.11 -6.94 8.99
N ASP A 22 -1.13 -7.08 7.67
CA ASP A 22 -0.76 -8.30 6.94
C ASP A 22 0.68 -8.72 7.26
N ALA A 23 1.61 -7.76 7.31
CA ALA A 23 3.00 -8.01 7.69
C ALA A 23 3.12 -8.56 9.13
N ARG A 24 2.32 -8.04 10.07
CA ARG A 24 2.32 -8.50 11.48
C ARG A 24 1.69 -9.88 11.64
N GLN A 25 0.71 -10.21 10.80
CA GLN A 25 0.05 -11.52 10.80
C GLN A 25 0.82 -12.58 10.00
N GLY A 26 1.88 -12.19 9.30
CA GLY A 26 2.68 -13.10 8.45
C GLY A 26 2.07 -13.34 7.06
N ASP A 27 0.99 -12.65 6.71
CA ASP A 27 0.28 -12.80 5.44
C ASP A 27 1.12 -12.41 4.24
N LEU A 28 2.02 -11.43 4.37
CA LEU A 28 2.96 -11.10 3.30
C LEU A 28 3.86 -12.30 2.98
N SER A 29 4.41 -12.96 3.99
CA SER A 29 5.23 -14.16 3.80
C SER A 29 4.41 -15.31 3.23
N LEU A 30 3.17 -15.50 3.71
CA LEU A 30 2.26 -16.54 3.19
C LEU A 30 1.87 -16.30 1.73
N ARG A 31 1.75 -15.04 1.30
CA ARG A 31 1.55 -14.67 -0.11
C ARG A 31 2.81 -14.89 -0.96
N GLY A 32 3.97 -15.10 -0.34
CA GLY A 32 5.23 -15.35 -1.04
C GLY A 32 6.17 -14.14 -1.12
N PHE A 33 5.89 -13.04 -0.39
CA PHE A 33 6.85 -11.95 -0.29
C PHE A 33 8.12 -12.44 0.42
N ARG A 34 9.27 -12.17 -0.20
CA ARG A 34 10.58 -12.42 0.40
C ARG A 34 10.92 -11.26 1.33
N LYS A 35 11.17 -11.57 2.59
CA LYS A 35 11.57 -10.59 3.62
C LYS A 35 13.08 -10.46 3.63
N ALA A 36 13.58 -9.23 3.49
CA ALA A 36 15.00 -8.89 3.61
C ALA A 36 15.19 -7.77 4.65
N PRO A 37 16.33 -7.73 5.35
CA PRO A 37 16.67 -6.59 6.19
C PRO A 37 16.90 -5.35 5.31
N ALA A 38 16.34 -4.21 5.72
CA ALA A 38 16.66 -2.92 5.16
C ALA A 38 17.81 -2.29 5.96
N ALA A 39 18.64 -1.47 5.30
CA ALA A 39 19.83 -0.84 5.89
C ALA A 39 19.55 -0.02 7.18
N GLN A 40 18.29 0.37 7.42
CA GLN A 40 17.86 1.19 8.55
C GLN A 40 17.13 0.38 9.65
N GLY A 41 17.26 -0.94 9.66
CA GLY A 41 16.71 -1.82 10.71
C GLY A 41 15.24 -2.23 10.55
N SER A 42 14.58 -1.76 9.49
CA SER A 42 13.25 -2.21 9.05
C SER A 42 13.33 -3.41 8.10
N SER A 43 12.19 -3.97 7.69
CA SER A 43 12.14 -5.04 6.69
C SER A 43 11.61 -4.54 5.36
N LEU A 44 12.23 -5.02 4.29
CA LEU A 44 11.75 -4.91 2.91
C LEU A 44 11.05 -6.22 2.56
N TYR A 45 9.85 -6.14 1.97
CA TYR A 45 9.10 -7.30 1.48
C TYR A 45 8.97 -7.19 -0.03
N THR A 46 9.48 -8.17 -0.77
CA THR A 46 9.46 -8.14 -2.25
C THR A 46 8.72 -9.34 -2.82
N LEU A 47 7.79 -9.08 -3.74
CA LEU A 47 7.10 -10.07 -4.56
C LEU A 47 7.01 -9.53 -6.00
N ASP A 48 7.53 -10.30 -6.95
CA ASP A 48 7.60 -9.92 -8.36
C ASP A 48 8.21 -8.52 -8.56
N CYS A 49 7.46 -7.60 -9.15
CA CYS A 49 7.86 -6.22 -9.39
C CYS A 49 7.55 -5.27 -8.21
N LEU A 50 6.91 -5.74 -7.14
CA LEU A 50 6.48 -4.91 -6.01
C LEU A 50 7.37 -5.13 -4.79
N SER A 51 7.96 -4.04 -4.30
CA SER A 51 8.68 -3.99 -3.03
C SER A 51 7.98 -3.07 -2.04
N LEU A 52 7.78 -3.55 -0.82
CA LEU A 52 7.07 -2.87 0.25
C LEU A 52 8.02 -2.58 1.41
N HIS A 53 7.98 -1.34 1.89
CA HIS A 53 8.74 -0.88 3.03
C HIS A 53 7.85 -0.05 3.97
N SER A 54 8.21 0.04 5.25
CA SER A 54 7.45 0.86 6.19
C SER A 54 7.38 2.34 5.77
N ALA A 55 8.36 2.85 5.03
CA ALA A 55 8.39 4.23 4.54
C ALA A 55 7.69 4.44 3.18
N GLY A 56 7.36 3.38 2.44
CA GLY A 56 6.95 3.52 1.05
C GLY A 56 6.86 2.20 0.30
N LEU A 57 6.66 2.29 -1.01
CA LEU A 57 6.75 1.13 -1.91
C LEU A 57 7.54 1.50 -3.15
N THR A 58 8.02 0.47 -3.83
CA THR A 58 8.65 0.60 -5.14
C THR A 58 8.01 -0.42 -6.07
N LEU A 59 7.56 0.04 -7.23
CA LEU A 59 7.09 -0.79 -8.33
C LEU A 59 8.12 -0.73 -9.46
N LEU A 60 8.63 -1.87 -9.89
CA LEU A 60 9.46 -1.94 -11.10
C LEU A 60 8.56 -1.85 -12.32
N THR A 61 8.76 -0.80 -13.13
CA THR A 61 8.04 -0.58 -14.39
C THR A 61 9.04 -0.62 -15.56
N PRO A 62 8.58 -0.79 -16.82
CA PRO A 62 9.45 -0.70 -17.99
C PRO A 62 10.22 0.63 -18.09
N SER A 63 9.66 1.71 -17.57
CA SER A 63 10.28 3.04 -17.56
C SER A 63 11.22 3.28 -16.37
N GLY A 64 11.40 2.29 -15.50
CA GLY A 64 12.22 2.37 -14.30
C GLY A 64 11.43 2.16 -13.00
N PRO A 65 12.09 2.27 -11.84
CA PRO A 65 11.46 2.09 -10.54
C PRO A 65 10.57 3.29 -10.20
N LEU A 66 9.28 3.04 -10.06
CA LEU A 66 8.31 3.99 -9.50
C LEU A 66 8.33 3.88 -7.98
N HIS A 67 8.83 4.90 -7.30
CA HIS A 67 8.83 4.99 -5.85
C HIS A 67 7.63 5.81 -5.35
N PHE A 68 7.01 5.33 -4.27
CA PHE A 68 6.02 6.09 -3.50
C PHE A 68 6.51 6.30 -2.08
N GLY A 69 6.66 7.56 -1.68
CA GLY A 69 7.00 7.94 -0.31
C GLY A 69 5.77 8.19 0.55
N ARG A 70 5.56 7.43 1.64
CA ARG A 70 4.38 7.61 2.52
C ARG A 70 4.37 8.97 3.22
N ARG A 71 5.54 9.47 3.62
CA ARG A 71 5.65 10.72 4.39
C ARG A 71 5.32 11.94 3.54
N THR A 72 5.82 11.95 2.31
CA THR A 72 5.59 13.04 1.34
C THR A 72 4.30 12.86 0.56
N GLN A 73 3.78 11.63 0.50
CA GLN A 73 2.67 11.23 -0.36
C GLN A 73 2.91 11.61 -1.82
N THR A 74 4.14 11.41 -2.30
CA THR A 74 4.57 11.71 -3.67
C THR A 74 5.05 10.45 -4.38
N PHE A 75 4.98 10.49 -5.70
CA PHE A 75 5.58 9.50 -6.57
C PHE A 75 6.79 10.08 -7.28
N THR A 76 7.83 9.26 -7.47
CA THR A 76 8.95 9.56 -8.35
C THR A 76 9.26 8.36 -9.23
N LEU A 77 9.63 8.60 -10.48
CA LEU A 77 10.16 7.59 -11.38
C LEU A 77 11.66 7.89 -11.53
N GLY A 78 12.51 7.11 -10.87
CA GLY A 78 13.86 7.58 -10.55
C GLY A 78 13.79 8.85 -9.70
N ASP A 79 14.46 9.91 -10.16
CA ASP A 79 14.48 11.23 -9.50
C ASP A 79 13.40 12.20 -10.00
N THR A 80 12.58 11.79 -10.96
CA THR A 80 11.57 12.67 -11.58
C THR A 80 10.22 12.54 -10.87
N PRO A 81 9.62 13.64 -10.36
CA PRO A 81 8.29 13.60 -9.78
C PRO A 81 7.22 13.17 -10.78
N VAL A 82 6.30 12.31 -10.33
CA VAL A 82 5.17 11.81 -11.14
C VAL A 82 3.86 12.34 -10.55
N PRO A 83 2.90 12.77 -11.39
CA PRO A 83 1.57 13.14 -10.92
C PRO A 83 0.92 12.04 -10.08
N LEU A 84 0.31 12.43 -8.95
CA LEU A 84 -0.28 11.49 -7.99
C LEU A 84 -1.30 10.52 -8.61
N ALA A 85 -2.13 11.02 -9.52
CA ALA A 85 -3.13 10.20 -10.19
C ALA A 85 -2.47 9.10 -11.05
N LEU A 86 -1.42 9.45 -11.80
CA LEU A 86 -0.66 8.51 -12.63
C LEU A 86 0.07 7.48 -11.77
N GLY A 87 0.78 7.92 -10.73
CA GLY A 87 1.47 7.00 -9.82
C GLY A 87 0.51 6.02 -9.15
N ARG A 88 -0.64 6.51 -8.66
CA ARG A 88 -1.70 5.65 -8.10
C ARG A 88 -2.24 4.65 -9.11
N TRP A 89 -2.46 5.07 -10.35
CA TRP A 89 -2.92 4.19 -11.42
C TRP A 89 -1.90 3.07 -11.68
N GLN A 90 -0.60 3.40 -11.77
CA GLN A 90 0.46 2.41 -12.03
C GLN A 90 0.58 1.36 -10.92
N VAL A 91 0.54 1.76 -9.64
CA VAL A 91 0.67 0.82 -8.50
C VAL A 91 -0.61 0.03 -8.19
N ARG A 92 -1.73 0.44 -8.77
CA ARG A 92 -3.04 -0.11 -8.44
C ARG A 92 -3.10 -1.60 -8.72
N ALA A 93 -2.70 -2.04 -9.91
CA ALA A 93 -2.83 -3.45 -10.31
C ALA A 93 -2.07 -4.40 -9.36
N ALA A 94 -0.83 -4.05 -8.99
CA ALA A 94 -0.02 -4.84 -8.07
C ALA A 94 -0.64 -4.92 -6.67
N LEU A 95 -1.18 -3.79 -6.16
CA LEU A 95 -1.81 -3.74 -4.85
C LEU A 95 -3.19 -4.43 -4.84
N GLN A 96 -3.94 -4.35 -5.94
CA GLN A 96 -5.21 -5.08 -6.10
C GLN A 96 -5.00 -6.58 -6.17
N ALA A 97 -3.95 -7.06 -6.83
CA ALA A 97 -3.62 -8.48 -6.84
C ALA A 97 -3.33 -9.04 -5.43
N HIS A 98 -2.76 -8.22 -4.54
CA HIS A 98 -2.62 -8.57 -3.12
C HIS A 98 -3.98 -8.59 -2.40
N GLU A 99 -4.80 -7.55 -2.58
CA GLU A 99 -6.13 -7.50 -1.96
C GLU A 99 -7.06 -8.64 -2.41
N GLN A 100 -7.00 -9.03 -3.69
CA GLN A 100 -7.74 -10.17 -4.23
C GLN A 100 -7.28 -11.49 -3.58
N TRP A 101 -5.99 -11.66 -3.33
CA TRP A 101 -5.50 -12.83 -2.60
C TRP A 101 -5.99 -12.85 -1.15
N VAL A 102 -5.94 -11.71 -0.46
CA VAL A 102 -6.46 -11.59 0.91
C VAL A 102 -7.95 -11.93 0.94
N GLN A 103 -8.73 -11.38 0.00
CA GLN A 103 -10.15 -11.69 -0.13
C GLN A 103 -10.40 -13.16 -0.47
N GLY A 104 -9.61 -13.77 -1.36
CA GLY A 104 -9.73 -15.19 -1.69
C GLY A 104 -9.44 -16.10 -0.49
N ARG A 105 -8.54 -15.65 0.41
CA ARG A 105 -8.15 -16.40 1.60
C ARG A 105 -9.14 -16.27 2.76
N TYR A 106 -9.63 -15.05 3.03
CA TYR A 106 -10.40 -14.74 4.24
C TYR A 106 -11.86 -14.32 3.97
N GLY A 107 -12.24 -14.19 2.71
CA GLY A 107 -13.56 -13.74 2.28
C GLY A 107 -13.69 -12.21 2.16
N PRO A 108 -14.76 -11.71 1.50
CA PRO A 108 -14.95 -10.30 1.19
C PRO A 108 -15.18 -9.39 2.41
N GLY A 109 -15.63 -9.95 3.53
CA GLY A 109 -15.88 -9.20 4.78
C GLY A 109 -14.62 -8.92 5.61
N TYR A 110 -13.49 -9.57 5.29
CA TYR A 110 -12.32 -9.57 6.16
C TYR A 110 -11.71 -8.18 6.39
N ARG A 111 -11.60 -7.35 5.36
CA ARG A 111 -11.08 -5.98 5.53
C ARG A 111 -12.01 -5.11 6.39
N ALA A 112 -13.32 -5.33 6.30
CA ALA A 112 -14.28 -4.62 7.13
C ALA A 112 -14.17 -5.05 8.60
N SER A 113 -14.07 -6.35 8.87
CA SER A 113 -13.92 -6.86 10.24
C SER A 113 -12.61 -6.37 10.88
N LEU A 114 -11.49 -6.33 10.13
CA LEU A 114 -10.23 -5.75 10.62
C LEU A 114 -10.38 -4.28 11.04
N VAL A 115 -11.14 -3.48 10.29
CA VAL A 115 -11.38 -2.07 10.64
C VAL A 115 -12.17 -1.95 11.94
N GLU A 116 -13.16 -2.81 12.15
CA GLU A 116 -13.98 -2.81 13.37
C GLU A 116 -13.19 -3.29 14.59
N THR A 117 -12.45 -4.39 14.46
CA THR A 117 -11.69 -5.01 15.55
C THR A 117 -10.46 -4.19 15.93
N LEU A 118 -9.66 -3.76 14.95
CA LEU A 118 -8.37 -3.11 15.21
C LEU A 118 -8.47 -1.58 15.35
N ARG A 119 -9.64 -0.99 15.04
CA ARG A 119 -9.94 0.45 15.21
C ARG A 119 -8.81 1.35 14.68
N PRO A 120 -8.61 1.42 13.34
CA PRO A 120 -7.50 2.14 12.75
C PRO A 120 -7.45 3.62 13.19
N PRO A 121 -6.26 4.26 13.19
CA PRO A 121 -6.14 5.66 13.61
C PRO A 121 -6.92 6.61 12.69
N ARG A 122 -7.25 7.81 13.20
CA ARG A 122 -8.11 8.79 12.50
C ARG A 122 -7.71 9.06 11.04
N PRO A 123 -6.42 9.22 10.67
CA PRO A 123 -6.03 9.44 9.27
C PRO A 123 -6.37 8.26 8.36
N VAL A 124 -6.25 7.04 8.87
CA VAL A 124 -6.61 5.81 8.13
C VAL A 124 -8.13 5.74 7.97
N ARG A 125 -8.91 5.98 9.03
CA ARG A 125 -10.38 6.01 8.95
C ARG A 125 -10.87 7.02 7.92
N ALA A 126 -10.27 8.21 7.88
CA ALA A 126 -10.60 9.25 6.89
C ALA A 126 -10.24 8.84 5.45
N ALA A 127 -9.30 7.93 5.25
CA ALA A 127 -8.90 7.43 3.94
C ALA A 127 -9.70 6.20 3.47
N LEU A 128 -10.46 5.54 4.36
CA LEU A 128 -11.22 4.33 4.01
C LEU A 128 -12.22 4.54 2.87
N PRO A 129 -13.02 5.63 2.80
CA PRO A 129 -13.94 5.82 1.68
C PRO A 129 -13.22 5.88 0.33
N ALA A 130 -12.12 6.64 0.25
CA ALA A 130 -11.32 6.74 -0.96
C ALA A 130 -10.63 5.42 -1.32
N TRP A 131 -10.18 4.65 -0.32
CA TRP A 131 -9.62 3.32 -0.54
C TRP A 131 -10.66 2.35 -1.10
N ARG A 132 -11.88 2.32 -0.55
CA ARG A 132 -12.98 1.47 -1.05
C ARG A 132 -13.35 1.80 -2.50
N GLU A 133 -13.44 3.09 -2.85
CA GLU A 133 -13.65 3.52 -4.23
C GLU A 133 -12.50 3.06 -5.14
N TRP A 134 -11.27 3.28 -4.70
CA TRP A 134 -10.08 2.90 -5.46
C TRP A 134 -9.97 1.40 -5.72
N GLN A 135 -10.42 0.56 -4.77
CA GLN A 135 -10.52 -0.89 -4.96
C GLN A 135 -11.59 -1.26 -6.00
N ARG A 136 -12.79 -0.65 -5.92
CA ARG A 136 -13.88 -0.92 -6.88
C ARG A 136 -13.50 -0.62 -8.33
N LEU A 137 -12.78 0.47 -8.57
CA LEU A 137 -12.41 0.93 -9.91
C LEU A 137 -11.40 0.04 -10.67
N GLY A 138 -10.92 -1.07 -10.10
CA GLY A 138 -10.14 -2.05 -10.85
C GLY A 138 -10.61 -3.49 -10.68
N SER A 139 -11.84 -3.67 -10.19
CA SER A 139 -12.56 -4.95 -10.25
C SER A 139 -13.54 -5.03 -11.43
N ALA A 140 -13.47 -4.06 -12.35
CA ALA A 140 -14.21 -4.00 -13.62
C ALA A 140 -13.24 -4.27 -14.77
#